data_AF-A0A424HYT1-F1
#
_entry.id   AF-A0A424HYT1-F1
#
_cell.length_a   1.000
_cell.length_b   1.000
_cell.length_c   1.000
_cell.angle_alpha   90.00
_cell.angle_beta   90.00
_cell.angle_gamma   90.00
#
_symmetry.space_group_name_H-M   'P 1'
#
loop_
_entity.id
_entity.type
_entity.pdbx_description
1 polymer ?
#
loop_
_entity_poly.entity_id
_entity_poly.type
_entity_poly.pdbx_seq_one_letter_code
_entity_poly.pdbx_strand_id
1 'polypeptide(L)'
;MTSLRNSPSIRWMSIDSAGPEKEKRSGWLDWIERVGNRLPHPMTLFIAGTVLILVLSQVADVGNWSAEKTVMKPNAEGVKVRTVETVTATGLLAGDGAFWAIENMVKNFTEFIPLGVVLVGMLGIGVAERSGAIGALLKVCMLITPARLLTPSMILIGIMSSMALDAGYVVLPPIAAALYKSVGRSPL
;
A
#
# COMPACT_ATOMS: atom_id res chain seq x y z
N MET A 1 -28.10 -34.97 57.87
CA MET A 1 -29.24 -34.43 57.08
C MET A 1 -29.35 -32.95 57.36
N THR A 2 -29.36 -32.14 56.29
CA THR A 2 -29.91 -30.75 56.21
C THR A 2 -29.36 -29.73 57.22
N SER A 3 -28.60 -28.71 56.82
CA SER A 3 -29.12 -27.61 56.00
C SER A 3 -27.99 -26.78 55.40
N LEU A 4 -27.93 -26.74 54.07
CA LEU A 4 -27.20 -25.75 53.28
C LEU A 4 -28.15 -24.58 53.01
N ARG A 5 -27.91 -23.39 53.59
CA ARG A 5 -28.32 -22.13 52.93
C ARG A 5 -27.70 -20.91 53.62
N ASN A 6 -26.53 -20.49 53.16
CA ASN A 6 -26.20 -19.07 53.15
C ASN A 6 -25.24 -18.79 51.99
N SER A 7 -25.81 -18.54 50.81
CA SER A 7 -25.09 -17.94 49.69
C SER A 7 -25.40 -16.45 49.72
N PRO A 8 -24.42 -15.57 49.98
CA PRO A 8 -24.58 -14.17 49.63
C PRO A 8 -24.58 -14.12 48.10
N SER A 9 -25.71 -13.76 47.51
CA SER A 9 -25.84 -13.52 46.08
C SER A 9 -24.81 -12.46 45.68
N ILE A 10 -23.74 -12.89 45.02
CA ILE A 10 -22.77 -12.00 44.39
C ILE A 10 -23.55 -11.26 43.30
N ARG A 11 -23.95 -10.03 43.64
CA ARG A 11 -24.46 -9.03 42.70
C ARG A 11 -23.28 -8.63 41.83
N TRP A 12 -22.98 -9.46 40.83
CA TRP A 12 -22.06 -9.11 39.78
C TRP A 12 -22.59 -7.83 39.14
N MET A 13 -21.76 -6.80 39.33
CA MET A 13 -21.68 -5.57 38.56
C MET A 13 -22.13 -5.84 37.12
N SER A 14 -23.37 -5.45 36.79
CA SER A 14 -23.74 -5.18 35.41
C SER A 14 -22.82 -4.06 34.96
N ILE A 15 -21.67 -4.43 34.41
CA ILE A 15 -20.99 -3.58 33.45
C ILE A 15 -21.95 -3.60 32.26
N ASP A 16 -22.97 -2.75 32.33
CA ASP A 16 -23.63 -2.27 31.14
C ASP A 16 -22.47 -1.76 30.28
N SER A 17 -22.17 -2.53 29.24
CA SER A 17 -21.20 -2.16 28.22
C SER A 17 -21.79 -0.98 27.46
N ALA A 18 -21.79 0.19 28.11
CA ALA A 18 -21.84 1.47 27.45
C ALA A 18 -20.53 1.54 26.65
N GLY A 19 -20.56 0.98 25.44
CA GLY A 19 -19.56 1.27 24.44
C GLY A 19 -19.44 2.80 24.35
N PRO A 20 -18.22 3.34 24.18
CA PRO A 20 -17.98 4.77 24.26
C PRO A 20 -18.98 5.49 23.35
N GLU A 21 -19.85 6.30 23.96
CA GLU A 21 -20.77 7.16 23.23
C GLU A 21 -19.92 8.05 22.33
N LYS A 22 -20.06 7.88 21.00
CA LYS A 22 -19.28 8.63 20.02
C LYS A 22 -19.63 10.11 20.18
N GLU A 23 -18.79 10.82 20.91
CA GLU A 23 -18.84 12.27 21.02
C GLU A 23 -18.77 12.83 19.59
N LYS A 24 -19.90 13.35 19.08
CA LYS A 24 -19.99 13.96 17.74
C LYS A 24 -19.14 15.24 17.70
N ARG A 25 -17.84 15.09 17.46
CA ARG A 25 -16.95 16.23 17.24
C ARG A 25 -16.95 16.62 15.77
N SER A 26 -18.01 17.28 15.31
CA SER A 26 -18.07 17.82 13.95
C SER A 26 -16.94 18.82 13.71
N GLY A 27 -15.84 18.34 13.14
CA GLY A 27 -14.65 19.11 12.83
C GLY A 27 -14.03 18.66 11.50
N TRP A 28 -12.99 19.37 11.08
CA TRP A 28 -12.21 19.02 9.90
C TRP A 28 -11.61 17.61 9.99
N LEU A 29 -11.23 17.16 11.19
CA LEU A 29 -10.73 15.81 11.45
C LEU A 29 -11.79 14.73 11.17
N ASP A 30 -13.04 14.93 11.62
CA ASP A 30 -14.18 14.04 11.32
C ASP A 30 -14.49 13.98 9.81
N TRP A 31 -14.20 15.05 9.07
CA TRP A 31 -14.34 15.04 7.61
C TRP A 31 -13.22 14.19 6.96
N ILE A 32 -11.97 14.34 7.40
CA ILE A 32 -10.84 13.53 6.92
C ILE A 32 -11.07 12.05 7.24
N GLU A 33 -11.52 11.71 8.45
CA GLU A 33 -11.85 10.34 8.84
C GLU A 33 -12.95 9.75 7.95
N ARG A 34 -14.03 10.51 7.71
CA ARG A 34 -15.13 10.07 6.85
C ARG A 34 -14.69 9.87 5.40
N VAL A 35 -13.87 10.76 4.85
CA VAL A 35 -13.35 10.64 3.49
C VAL A 35 -12.39 9.44 3.39
N GLY A 36 -11.49 9.29 4.35
CA GLY A 36 -10.55 8.16 4.41
C GLY A 36 -11.25 6.81 4.50
N ASN A 37 -12.26 6.67 5.38
CA ASN A 37 -13.02 5.43 5.53
C ASN A 37 -13.92 5.10 4.33
N ARG A 38 -14.17 6.07 3.43
CA ARG A 38 -15.03 5.85 2.27
C ARG A 38 -14.27 5.27 1.08
N LEU A 39 -12.94 5.34 1.07
CA LEU A 39 -12.13 4.75 0.01
C LEU A 39 -12.14 3.22 0.16
N PRO A 40 -12.67 2.48 -0.84
CA PRO A 40 -12.63 1.03 -0.81
C PRO A 40 -11.19 0.55 -0.96
N HIS A 41 -10.93 -0.68 -0.53
CA HIS A 41 -9.61 -1.30 -0.62
C HIS A 41 -9.03 -1.16 -2.05
N PRO A 42 -7.72 -0.85 -2.20
CA PRO A 42 -7.13 -0.62 -3.52
C PRO A 42 -7.43 -1.71 -4.55
N MET A 43 -7.41 -2.99 -4.16
CA MET A 43 -7.79 -4.10 -5.05
C MET A 43 -9.23 -3.98 -5.59
N THR A 44 -10.18 -3.52 -4.77
CA THR A 44 -11.57 -3.32 -5.20
C THR A 44 -11.67 -2.22 -6.25
N LEU A 45 -10.87 -1.15 -6.13
CA LEU A 45 -10.81 -0.09 -7.14
C LEU A 45 -10.29 -0.62 -8.48
N PHE A 46 -9.24 -1.45 -8.48
CA PHE A 46 -8.72 -2.05 -9.70
C PHE A 46 -9.72 -3.01 -10.34
N ILE A 47 -10.37 -3.89 -9.56
CA ILE A 47 -11.39 -4.81 -10.08
C ILE A 47 -12.56 -4.02 -10.67
N ALA A 48 -13.05 -3.00 -9.96
CA ALA A 48 -14.13 -2.14 -10.45
C ALA A 48 -13.72 -1.41 -11.73
N GLY A 49 -12.50 -0.89 -11.80
CA GLY A 49 -11.95 -0.24 -12.99
C GLY A 49 -11.81 -1.21 -14.18
N THR A 50 -11.34 -2.44 -13.96
CA THR A 50 -11.27 -3.46 -15.01
C THR A 50 -12.65 -3.80 -15.56
N VAL A 51 -13.63 -4.07 -14.68
CA VAL A 51 -15.02 -4.34 -15.11
C VAL A 51 -15.60 -3.15 -15.86
N LEU A 52 -15.37 -1.93 -15.36
CA LEU A 52 -15.81 -0.70 -16.02
C LEU A 52 -15.22 -0.57 -17.43
N ILE A 53 -13.92 -0.82 -17.62
CA ILE A 53 -13.26 -0.77 -18.92
C ILE A 53 -13.81 -1.85 -19.86
N LEU A 54 -14.04 -3.07 -19.37
CA LEU A 54 -14.63 -4.15 -20.16
C LEU A 54 -16.02 -3.75 -20.68
N VAL A 55 -16.87 -3.18 -19.82
CA VAL A 55 -18.20 -2.71 -20.24
C VAL A 55 -18.12 -1.52 -21.20
N LEU A 56 -17.32 -0.51 -20.89
CA LEU A 56 -17.18 0.69 -21.72
C LEU A 56 -16.60 0.37 -23.10
N SER A 57 -15.62 -0.53 -23.18
CA SER A 57 -15.06 -0.97 -24.46
C SER A 57 -16.12 -1.64 -25.34
N GLN A 58 -16.98 -2.48 -24.76
CA GLN A 58 -18.06 -3.14 -25.50
C GLN A 58 -19.14 -2.15 -25.96
N VAL A 59 -19.49 -1.17 -25.14
CA VAL A 59 -20.45 -0.11 -25.52
C VAL A 59 -19.89 0.74 -26.67
N ALA A 60 -18.60 1.09 -26.62
CA ALA A 60 -17.94 1.86 -27.66
C ALA A 60 -17.84 1.10 -29.00
N ASP A 61 -17.58 -0.21 -28.94
CA ASP A 61 -17.53 -1.10 -30.10
C ASP A 61 -18.89 -1.22 -30.80
N VAL A 62 -19.96 -1.48 -30.03
CA VAL A 62 -21.34 -1.49 -30.55
C VAL A 62 -21.74 -0.13 -31.13
N GLY A 63 -21.26 0.95 -30.52
CA GLY A 63 -21.44 2.31 -31.01
C GLY A 63 -20.62 2.67 -32.26
N ASN A 64 -19.75 1.78 -32.75
CA ASN A 64 -18.78 2.04 -33.82
C ASN A 64 -17.96 3.32 -33.59
N TRP A 65 -17.53 3.54 -32.35
CA TRP A 65 -16.76 4.73 -32.01
C TRP A 65 -15.38 4.68 -32.68
N SER A 66 -15.02 5.76 -33.34
CA SER A 66 -13.72 5.92 -33.99
C SER A 66 -13.10 7.26 -33.61
N ALA A 67 -11.80 7.25 -33.37
CA ALA A 67 -11.02 8.45 -33.10
C ALA A 67 -9.86 8.56 -34.10
N GLU A 68 -9.66 9.75 -34.64
CA GLU A 68 -8.51 10.04 -35.49
C GLU A 68 -7.26 10.23 -34.62
N LYS A 69 -6.22 9.44 -34.88
CA LYS A 69 -4.92 9.57 -34.24
C LYS A 69 -3.89 9.97 -35.28
N THR A 70 -3.23 11.09 -35.04
CA THR A 70 -2.08 11.50 -35.85
C THR A 70 -0.86 10.70 -35.40
N VAL A 71 -0.37 9.81 -36.26
CA VAL A 71 0.83 9.01 -36.03
C VAL A 71 1.92 9.47 -36.99
N MET A 72 3.17 9.55 -36.50
CA MET A 72 4.32 9.73 -37.39
C MET A 72 4.70 8.37 -37.97
N LYS A 73 4.29 8.11 -39.22
CA LYS A 73 4.70 6.91 -39.96
C LYS A 73 5.79 7.30 -40.97
N PRO A 74 6.83 6.48 -41.15
CA PRO A 74 7.77 6.68 -42.26
C PRO A 74 7.04 6.42 -43.58
N ASN A 75 7.17 7.35 -44.53
CA ASN A 75 6.70 7.17 -45.90
C ASN A 75 7.58 6.13 -46.63
N ALA A 76 7.21 5.73 -47.86
CA ALA A 76 7.98 4.82 -48.71
C ALA A 76 9.45 5.24 -48.93
N GLU A 77 9.77 6.52 -48.69
CA GLU A 77 11.12 7.10 -48.78
C GLU A 77 11.83 7.24 -47.42
N GLY A 78 11.28 6.68 -46.33
CA GLY A 78 11.86 6.70 -44.98
C GLY A 78 11.67 8.02 -44.20
N VAL A 79 11.05 9.03 -44.81
CA VAL A 79 10.74 10.32 -44.16
C VAL A 79 9.53 10.17 -43.24
N LYS A 80 9.65 10.57 -41.96
CA LYS A 80 8.52 10.55 -41.00
C LYS A 80 7.50 11.63 -41.35
N VAL A 81 6.37 11.22 -41.93
CA VAL A 81 5.27 12.12 -42.27
C VAL A 81 4.16 11.97 -41.23
N ARG A 82 3.42 13.06 -40.96
CA ARG A 82 2.22 13.03 -40.12
C ARG A 82 1.10 12.36 -40.93
N THR A 83 0.72 11.15 -40.54
CA THR A 83 -0.39 10.41 -41.13
C THR A 83 -1.53 10.35 -40.12
N VAL A 84 -2.73 10.71 -40.56
CA VAL A 84 -3.95 10.54 -39.74
C VAL A 84 -4.43 9.10 -39.93
N GLU A 85 -4.52 8.35 -38.84
CA GLU A 85 -5.03 6.98 -38.82
C GLU A 85 -6.27 6.92 -37.95
N THR A 86 -7.35 6.38 -38.50
CA THR A 86 -8.59 6.17 -37.76
C THR A 86 -8.45 4.93 -36.87
N VAL A 87 -8.49 5.12 -35.56
CA VAL A 87 -8.51 4.04 -34.57
C VAL A 87 -9.95 3.75 -34.20
N THR A 88 -10.40 2.53 -34.43
CA THR A 88 -11.72 2.05 -34.03
C THR A 88 -11.66 1.48 -32.62
N ALA A 89 -12.70 1.72 -31.82
CA ALA A 89 -12.88 1.01 -30.56
C ALA A 89 -13.02 -0.49 -30.83
N THR A 90 -12.48 -1.31 -29.94
CA THR A 90 -12.61 -2.77 -29.99
C THR A 90 -13.21 -3.27 -28.68
N GLY A 91 -14.29 -4.04 -28.78
CA GLY A 91 -14.97 -4.62 -27.62
C GLY A 91 -14.15 -5.75 -27.02
N LEU A 92 -14.00 -5.78 -25.69
CA LEU A 92 -13.22 -6.80 -24.99
C LEU A 92 -14.06 -7.93 -24.40
N LEU A 93 -15.40 -7.85 -24.46
CA LEU A 93 -16.30 -8.83 -23.83
C LEU A 93 -16.72 -9.98 -24.75
N ALA A 94 -16.63 -9.81 -26.07
CA ALA A 94 -17.11 -10.79 -27.04
C ALA A 94 -16.11 -10.98 -28.21
N GLY A 95 -16.27 -12.08 -28.95
CA GLY A 95 -15.47 -12.38 -30.14
C GLY A 95 -13.97 -12.41 -29.86
N ASP A 96 -13.19 -11.82 -30.76
CA ASP A 96 -11.72 -11.79 -30.70
C ASP A 96 -11.19 -11.03 -29.48
N GLY A 97 -11.91 -10.01 -28.99
CA GLY A 97 -11.48 -9.23 -27.83
C GLY A 97 -11.47 -10.02 -26.53
N ALA A 98 -12.43 -10.95 -26.35
CA ALA A 98 -12.46 -11.83 -25.19
C ALA A 98 -11.31 -12.86 -25.23
N PHE A 99 -11.01 -13.42 -26.41
CA PHE A 99 -9.85 -14.29 -26.60
C PHE A 99 -8.55 -13.54 -26.30
N TRP A 100 -8.41 -12.34 -26.86
CA TRP A 100 -7.25 -11.48 -26.63
C TRP A 100 -7.05 -11.16 -25.14
N ALA A 101 -8.13 -10.86 -24.43
CA ALA A 101 -8.08 -10.54 -23.00
C ALA A 101 -7.57 -11.72 -22.16
N ILE A 102 -8.00 -12.94 -22.47
CA ILE A 102 -7.56 -14.16 -21.77
C ILE A 102 -6.12 -14.53 -22.17
N GLU A 103 -5.81 -14.49 -23.47
CA GLU A 103 -4.49 -14.83 -24.00
C GLU A 103 -3.40 -13.92 -23.41
N ASN A 104 -3.66 -12.61 -23.34
CA ASN A 104 -2.69 -11.63 -22.86
C ASN A 104 -2.74 -11.44 -21.34
N MET A 105 -3.66 -12.06 -20.60
CA MET A 105 -3.83 -11.84 -19.16
C MET A 105 -2.54 -12.13 -18.38
N VAL A 106 -1.96 -13.31 -18.60
CA VAL A 106 -0.72 -13.73 -17.93
C VAL A 106 0.44 -12.86 -18.37
N LYS A 107 0.55 -12.59 -19.69
CA LYS A 107 1.62 -11.78 -20.26
C LYS A 107 1.63 -10.37 -19.68
N ASN A 108 0.46 -9.72 -19.62
CA ASN A 108 0.29 -8.39 -19.01
C ASN A 108 0.70 -8.36 -17.54
N PHE A 109 0.40 -9.44 -16.79
CA PHE A 109 0.81 -9.56 -15.39
C PHE A 109 2.32 -9.76 -15.25
N THR A 110 2.93 -10.65 -16.04
CA THR A 110 4.36 -10.97 -15.95
C THR A 110 5.28 -9.89 -16.53
N GLU A 111 4.83 -9.17 -17.55
CA GLU A 111 5.57 -8.06 -18.18
C GLU A 111 5.39 -6.74 -17.42
N PHE A 112 4.60 -6.72 -16.35
CA PHE A 112 4.48 -5.55 -15.50
C PHE A 112 5.82 -5.29 -14.79
N ILE A 113 6.60 -4.35 -15.35
CA ILE A 113 7.97 -4.02 -14.93
C ILE A 113 8.14 -3.93 -13.39
N PRO A 114 7.23 -3.28 -12.64
CA PRO A 114 7.37 -3.18 -11.18
C PRO A 114 7.33 -4.53 -10.46
N LEU A 115 6.62 -5.54 -10.98
CA LEU A 115 6.49 -6.84 -10.33
C LEU A 115 7.84 -7.54 -10.21
N GLY A 116 8.59 -7.63 -11.30
CA GLY A 116 9.90 -8.29 -11.31
C GLY A 116 10.92 -7.62 -10.38
N VAL A 117 11.00 -6.28 -10.46
CA VAL A 117 11.95 -5.49 -9.65
C VAL A 117 11.66 -5.62 -8.16
N VAL A 118 10.38 -5.55 -7.77
CA VAL A 118 9.97 -5.64 -6.36
C VAL A 118 10.20 -7.05 -5.82
N LEU A 119 9.85 -8.11 -6.53
CA LEU A 119 10.05 -9.49 -6.05
C LEU A 119 11.53 -9.81 -5.80
N VAL A 120 12.40 -9.46 -6.75
CA VAL A 120 13.85 -9.67 -6.60
C VAL A 120 14.41 -8.82 -5.47
N GLY A 121 13.99 -7.55 -5.36
CA GLY A 121 14.39 -6.67 -4.27
C GLY A 121 13.95 -7.18 -2.90
N MET A 122 12.68 -7.61 -2.76
CA MET A 122 12.14 -8.16 -1.52
C MET A 122 12.80 -9.48 -1.13
N LEU A 123 13.26 -10.30 -2.08
CA LEU A 123 14.04 -11.50 -1.77
C LEU A 123 15.37 -11.14 -1.10
N GLY A 124 16.09 -10.14 -1.63
CA GLY A 124 17.33 -9.65 -1.02
C GLY A 124 17.11 -9.03 0.37
N ILE A 125 16.10 -8.17 0.50
CA ILE A 125 15.72 -7.55 1.78
C ILE A 125 15.28 -8.63 2.78
N GLY A 126 14.50 -9.62 2.33
CA GLY A 126 14.03 -10.72 3.16
C GLY A 126 15.17 -11.54 3.77
N VAL A 127 16.23 -11.83 3.00
CA VAL A 127 17.42 -12.53 3.51
C VAL A 127 18.17 -11.64 4.52
N ALA A 128 18.37 -10.36 4.20
CA ALA A 128 19.07 -9.41 5.09
C ALA A 128 18.31 -9.19 6.41
N GLU A 129 16.98 -9.19 6.38
CA GLU A 129 16.13 -9.05 7.56
C GLU A 129 16.09 -10.34 8.39
N ARG A 130 15.86 -11.51 7.75
CA ARG A 130 15.76 -12.80 8.45
C ARG A 130 17.07 -13.26 9.08
N SER A 131 18.21 -12.87 8.53
CA SER A 131 19.52 -13.10 9.15
C SER A 131 19.80 -12.15 10.32
N GLY A 132 18.96 -11.13 10.54
CA GLY A 132 19.14 -10.10 11.56
C GLY A 132 20.18 -9.03 11.19
N ALA A 133 20.69 -9.03 9.96
CA ALA A 133 21.75 -8.11 9.53
C ALA A 133 21.29 -6.64 9.59
N ILE A 134 20.07 -6.34 9.13
CA ILE A 134 19.50 -4.99 9.16
C ILE A 134 19.37 -4.49 10.60
N GLY A 135 18.76 -5.28 11.48
CA GLY A 135 18.59 -4.93 12.90
C GLY A 135 19.93 -4.75 13.63
N ALA A 136 20.93 -5.59 13.33
CA ALA A 136 22.27 -5.47 13.89
C ALA A 136 22.98 -4.20 13.41
N LEU A 137 22.90 -3.87 12.11
CA LEU A 137 23.49 -2.67 11.53
C LEU A 137 22.91 -1.40 12.17
N LEU A 138 21.58 -1.33 12.30
CA LEU A 138 20.89 -0.20 12.95
C LEU A 138 21.38 -0.01 14.40
N LYS A 139 21.51 -1.10 15.17
CA LYS A 139 22.05 -1.09 16.54
C LYS A 139 23.47 -0.56 16.59
N VAL A 140 24.35 -1.07 15.73
CA VAL A 140 25.76 -0.69 15.68
C VAL A 140 25.92 0.79 15.30
N CYS A 141 25.20 1.28 14.28
CA CYS A 141 25.22 2.68 13.89
C CYS A 141 24.83 3.63 15.04
N MET A 142 23.83 3.24 15.84
CA MET A 142 23.41 4.01 17.00
C MET A 142 24.43 3.99 18.14
N LEU A 143 25.01 2.82 18.46
CA LEU A 143 25.99 2.67 19.54
C LEU A 143 27.31 3.39 19.27
N ILE A 144 27.73 3.50 17.99
CA ILE A 144 28.97 4.18 17.60
C ILE A 144 28.78 5.71 17.51
N THR A 145 27.55 6.20 17.44
CA THR A 145 27.28 7.64 17.26
C THR A 145 27.64 8.44 18.52
N PRO A 146 28.46 9.52 18.42
CA PRO A 146 28.77 10.36 19.56
C PRO A 146 27.57 11.20 20.01
N ALA A 147 27.48 11.48 21.32
CA ALA A 147 26.37 12.20 21.95
C ALA A 147 25.96 13.52 21.25
N ARG A 148 26.92 14.25 20.66
CA ARG A 148 26.65 15.50 19.93
C ARG A 148 25.89 15.27 18.63
N LEU A 149 26.12 14.16 17.94
CA LEU A 149 25.51 13.83 16.64
C LEU A 149 24.30 12.89 16.77
N LEU A 150 23.88 12.58 17.99
CA LEU A 150 22.81 11.61 18.24
C LEU A 150 21.51 11.96 17.48
N THR A 151 21.05 13.21 17.52
CA THR A 151 19.83 13.65 16.81
C THR A 151 19.94 13.62 15.29
N PRO A 152 20.96 14.22 14.64
CA PRO A 152 21.08 14.13 13.18
C PRO A 152 21.29 12.69 12.70
N SER A 153 22.07 11.87 13.42
CA SER A 153 22.21 10.44 13.11
C SER A 153 20.88 9.69 13.25
N MET A 154 20.09 9.99 14.28
CA MET A 154 18.79 9.35 14.50
C MET A 154 17.83 9.59 13.34
N ILE A 155 17.77 10.84 12.86
CA ILE A 155 16.96 11.20 11.69
C ILE A 155 17.46 10.45 10.46
N LEU A 156 18.78 10.43 10.22
CA LEU A 156 19.38 9.74 9.10
C LEU A 156 19.06 8.23 9.11
N ILE A 157 19.25 7.59 10.27
CA ILE A 157 18.96 6.16 10.45
C ILE A 157 17.46 5.88 10.25
N GLY A 158 16.58 6.75 10.73
CA GLY A 158 15.14 6.64 10.51
C GLY A 158 14.75 6.70 9.04
N ILE A 159 15.35 7.60 8.26
CA ILE A 159 15.13 7.68 6.80
C ILE A 159 15.64 6.42 6.11
N MET A 160 16.85 5.97 6.45
CA MET A 160 17.43 4.74 5.90
C MET A 160 16.62 3.49 6.27
N SER A 161 15.91 3.50 7.40
CA SER A 161 15.06 2.39 7.82
C SER A 161 13.80 2.20 6.96
N SER A 162 13.47 3.13 6.06
CA SER A 162 12.41 2.90 5.05
C SER A 162 12.68 1.71 4.13
N MET A 163 13.96 1.30 4.00
CA MET A 163 14.38 0.09 3.28
C MET A 163 14.18 -1.19 4.11
N ALA A 164 14.02 -1.04 5.43
CA ALA A 164 13.82 -2.14 6.36
C ALA A 164 12.32 -2.30 6.62
N LEU A 165 11.73 -3.37 6.08
CA LEU A 165 10.28 -3.60 6.10
C LEU A 165 9.68 -3.51 7.52
N ASP A 166 10.31 -4.14 8.52
CA ASP A 166 9.79 -4.22 9.89
C ASP A 166 10.78 -3.69 10.96
N ALA A 167 12.09 -3.90 10.80
CA ALA A 167 13.07 -3.51 11.81
C ALA A 167 13.07 -2.00 12.10
N GLY A 168 12.86 -1.17 11.08
CA GLY A 168 12.80 0.29 11.23
C GLY A 168 11.70 0.76 12.16
N TYR A 169 10.55 0.10 12.14
CA TYR A 169 9.41 0.51 12.95
C TYR A 169 9.42 -0.12 14.36
N VAL A 170 9.80 -1.39 14.46
CA VAL A 170 9.70 -2.14 15.72
C VAL A 170 10.94 -1.96 16.60
N VAL A 171 12.13 -1.89 16.00
CA VAL A 171 13.40 -1.94 16.73
C VAL A 171 13.97 -0.55 16.98
N LEU A 172 13.80 0.38 16.03
CA LEU A 172 14.43 1.69 16.09
C LEU A 172 13.86 2.61 17.19
N PRO A 173 12.53 2.79 17.37
CA PRO A 173 11.99 3.68 18.41
C PRO A 173 12.40 3.34 19.85
N PRO A 174 12.33 2.06 20.33
CA PRO A 174 12.72 1.77 21.70
C PRO A 174 14.22 1.92 21.95
N ILE A 175 15.07 1.62 20.96
CA ILE A 175 16.52 1.80 21.09
C ILE A 175 16.88 3.28 21.11
N ALA A 176 16.23 4.08 20.26
CA ALA A 176 16.36 5.53 20.28
C ALA A 176 16.05 6.09 21.66
N ALA A 177 14.88 5.77 22.21
CA ALA A 177 14.47 6.22 23.54
C ALA A 177 15.48 5.83 24.63
N ALA A 178 15.99 4.59 24.59
CA ALA A 178 17.01 4.12 25.53
C ALA A 178 18.34 4.89 25.41
N LEU A 179 18.78 5.21 24.19
CA LEU A 179 20.02 5.94 23.94
C LEU A 179 19.91 7.43 24.29
N TYR A 180 18.77 8.07 24.02
CA TYR A 180 18.51 9.44 24.46
C TYR A 180 18.52 9.53 25.98
N LYS A 181 17.88 8.56 26.66
CA LYS A 181 17.88 8.47 28.12
C LYS A 181 19.29 8.24 28.69
N SER A 182 20.12 7.40 28.06
CA SER A 182 21.49 7.12 28.55
C SER A 182 22.42 8.32 28.45
N VAL A 183 22.16 9.25 27.53
CA VAL A 183 22.91 10.50 27.35
C VAL A 183 22.28 11.68 28.12
N GLY A 184 21.22 11.43 28.91
CA GLY A 184 20.55 12.45 29.73
C GLY A 184 19.65 13.41 28.93
N ARG A 185 19.22 13.02 27.73
CA ARG A 185 18.28 13.78 26.89
C ARG A 185 16.86 13.21 26.99
N SER A 186 15.85 14.02 26.61
CA SER A 186 14.44 13.57 26.57
C SER A 186 14.29 12.38 25.61
N PRO A 187 13.67 11.27 26.06
CA PRO A 187 13.37 10.10 25.21
C PRO A 187 12.09 10.24 24.38
N LEU A 188 11.32 11.32 24.57
CA LEU A 188 10.14 11.71 23.79
C LEU A 188 10.39 13.07 23.12
#